data_AF-A0A350CL71-F1
#
_entry.id   AF-A0A350CL71-F1
#
_cell.length_a   1.000
_cell.length_b   1.000
_cell.length_c   1.000
_cell.angle_alpha   90.00
_cell.angle_beta   90.00
_cell.angle_gamma   90.00
#
_symmetry.space_group_name_H-M   'P 1'
#
loop_
_entity.id
_entity.type
_entity.pdbx_description
1 polymer ?
#
loop_
_entity_poly.entity_id
_entity_poly.type
_entity_poly.pdbx_seq_one_letter_code
_entity_poly.pdbx_strand_id
1 'polypeptide(L)'
;MHIRSYLAAIGLCLLPLCSQAGVIYEWQALNDELPWGITLELEFDDQTVASGAFNFEYSDPYGYDQVPQNGLLNLRYTFPGVGEEMLYASKSGGFSTGMGYVNMALAFGADGYLTGSIYLNNGFHHIDMFSTGQTFTVIDANSDEQMEGAGCTWETPSCSGANGYIRRVSTTAQIAQIPEPGSLALLGAGLLACLGLRGRSVS
;
A
#
# COMPACT_ATOMS: atom_id res chain seq x y z
N MET A 1 -56.75 1.20 -7.45
CA MET A 1 -55.51 1.90 -7.86
C MET A 1 -54.44 1.61 -6.82
N HIS A 2 -53.54 0.66 -7.12
CA HIS A 2 -52.42 0.26 -6.26
C HIS A 2 -51.11 0.69 -6.92
N ILE A 3 -50.62 1.88 -6.61
CA ILE A 3 -49.24 2.27 -6.93
C ILE A 3 -48.83 3.25 -5.83
N ARG A 4 -47.81 2.88 -5.05
CA ARG A 4 -46.82 3.75 -4.36
C ARG A 4 -46.32 3.08 -3.09
N SER A 5 -45.44 2.09 -3.21
CA SER A 5 -44.61 1.60 -2.10
C SER A 5 -43.36 0.87 -2.62
N TYR A 6 -42.55 1.49 -3.47
CA TYR A 6 -41.25 0.92 -3.90
C TYR A 6 -40.18 1.99 -4.16
N LEU A 7 -40.05 3.01 -3.30
CA LEU A 7 -39.00 4.04 -3.47
C LEU A 7 -38.08 4.25 -2.25
N ALA A 8 -38.20 3.45 -1.19
CA ALA A 8 -37.34 3.60 -0.01
C ALA A 8 -36.21 2.55 0.09
N ALA A 9 -36.20 1.52 -0.76
CA ALA A 9 -35.26 0.38 -0.62
C ALA A 9 -34.06 0.41 -1.58
N ILE A 10 -33.99 1.35 -2.53
CA ILE A 10 -32.92 1.38 -3.54
C ILE A 10 -31.76 2.32 -3.14
N GLY A 11 -31.99 3.25 -2.21
CA GLY A 11 -30.98 4.25 -1.81
C GLY A 11 -29.86 3.74 -0.90
N LEU A 12 -29.99 2.55 -0.30
CA LEU A 12 -29.01 2.01 0.65
C LEU A 12 -28.05 0.96 0.05
N CYS A 13 -28.22 0.58 -1.21
CA CYS A 13 -27.31 -0.35 -1.88
C CYS A 13 -26.19 0.36 -2.69
N LEU A 14 -26.07 1.68 -2.61
CA LEU A 14 -25.15 2.48 -3.44
C LEU A 14 -23.92 3.04 -2.69
N LEU A 15 -23.67 2.62 -1.45
CA LEU A 15 -22.46 2.99 -0.72
C LEU A 15 -21.94 1.71 -0.03
N PRO A 16 -20.86 1.13 -0.57
CA PRO A 16 -19.56 1.77 -0.41
C PRO A 16 -18.75 1.80 -1.72
N LEU A 17 -18.72 2.96 -2.37
CA LEU A 17 -17.45 3.41 -2.97
C LEU A 17 -16.58 3.89 -1.81
N CYS A 18 -16.23 2.98 -0.89
CA CYS A 18 -15.18 3.26 0.05
C CYS A 18 -13.92 3.40 -0.81
N SER A 19 -13.30 4.58 -0.74
CA SER A 19 -11.87 4.70 -0.98
C SER A 19 -11.20 3.70 -0.04
N GLN A 20 -11.01 2.48 -0.51
CA GLN A 20 -10.35 1.44 0.26
C GLN A 20 -8.88 1.84 0.29
N ALA A 21 -8.41 2.27 1.46
CA ALA A 21 -6.99 2.50 1.68
C ALA A 21 -6.26 1.18 1.40
N GLY A 22 -5.16 1.22 0.66
CA GLY A 22 -4.44 0.01 0.32
C GLY A 22 -3.80 -0.65 1.54
N VAL A 23 -3.37 -1.89 1.34
CA VAL A 23 -2.62 -2.67 2.31
C VAL A 23 -1.15 -2.34 2.17
N ILE A 24 -0.60 -1.71 3.21
CA ILE A 24 0.79 -1.27 3.25
C ILE A 24 1.68 -2.34 3.86
N TYR A 25 2.82 -2.60 3.22
CA TYR A 25 3.92 -3.41 3.71
C TYR A 25 5.19 -2.56 3.78
N GLU A 26 5.93 -2.67 4.88
CA GLU A 26 7.14 -1.89 5.13
C GLU A 26 8.34 -2.79 5.42
N TRP A 27 9.51 -2.34 4.98
CA TRP A 27 10.80 -2.92 5.33
C TRP A 27 11.14 -2.74 6.81
N GLN A 28 11.63 -3.81 7.43
CA GLN A 28 12.13 -3.84 8.81
C GLN A 28 13.50 -4.53 8.82
N ALA A 29 14.56 -3.74 9.00
CA ALA A 29 15.93 -4.25 9.02
C ALA A 29 16.17 -5.24 10.17
N LEU A 30 17.02 -6.24 9.91
CA LEU A 30 17.43 -7.29 10.85
C LEU A 30 18.93 -7.29 11.15
N ASN A 31 19.71 -6.59 10.34
CA ASN A 31 21.14 -6.41 10.52
C ASN A 31 21.55 -5.00 10.12
N ASP A 32 22.81 -4.67 10.43
CA ASP A 32 23.45 -3.41 10.08
C ASP A 32 24.45 -3.63 8.91
N GLU A 33 24.12 -4.52 7.98
CA GLU A 33 24.90 -4.72 6.75
C GLU A 33 24.46 -3.72 5.67
N LEU A 34 25.29 -3.52 4.65
CA LEU A 34 25.02 -2.58 3.56
C LEU A 34 23.87 -3.04 2.64
N PRO A 35 23.09 -2.12 2.05
CA PRO A 35 22.99 -0.68 2.38
C PRO A 35 22.32 -0.42 3.73
N TRP A 36 22.85 0.54 4.49
CA TRP A 36 22.25 0.97 5.75
C TRP A 36 21.04 1.86 5.54
N GLY A 37 20.08 1.78 6.47
CA GLY A 37 18.99 2.75 6.61
C GLY A 37 18.05 2.87 5.42
N ILE A 38 17.99 1.86 4.54
CA ILE A 38 17.02 1.83 3.45
C ILE A 38 15.59 1.81 4.01
N THR A 39 14.67 2.40 3.25
CA THR A 39 13.23 2.24 3.47
C THR A 39 12.60 1.69 2.20
N LEU A 40 11.60 0.83 2.38
CA LEU A 40 10.76 0.35 1.30
C LEU A 40 9.34 0.24 1.83
N GLU A 41 8.42 0.88 1.12
CA GLU A 41 6.98 0.81 1.37
C GLU A 41 6.29 0.36 0.08
N LEU A 42 5.43 -0.63 0.20
CA LEU A 42 4.64 -1.18 -0.89
C LEU A 42 3.17 -1.15 -0.49
N GLU A 43 2.33 -0.50 -1.29
CA GLU A 43 0.89 -0.46 -1.10
C GLU A 43 0.19 -1.27 -2.18
N PHE A 44 -0.61 -2.25 -1.76
CA PHE A 44 -1.40 -3.11 -2.65
C PHE A 44 -2.89 -2.91 -2.44
N ASP A 45 -3.71 -3.17 -3.46
CA ASP A 45 -5.15 -3.31 -3.23
C ASP A 45 -5.48 -4.60 -2.47
N ASP A 46 -6.62 -4.60 -1.77
CA ASP A 46 -7.05 -5.75 -0.96
C ASP A 46 -7.30 -7.01 -1.78
N GLN A 47 -7.72 -6.89 -3.04
CA GLN A 47 -7.96 -8.03 -3.91
C GLN A 47 -6.66 -8.79 -4.21
N THR A 48 -5.58 -8.05 -4.43
CA THR A 48 -4.24 -8.56 -4.71
C THR A 48 -3.67 -9.25 -3.49
N VAL A 49 -3.83 -8.68 -2.29
CA VAL A 49 -3.42 -9.34 -1.06
C VAL A 49 -4.25 -10.61 -0.82
N ALA A 50 -5.56 -10.56 -1.06
CA ALA A 50 -6.46 -11.69 -0.87
C ALA A 50 -6.21 -12.85 -1.85
N SER A 51 -5.60 -12.59 -3.02
CA SER A 51 -5.23 -13.64 -3.97
C SER A 51 -4.06 -14.50 -3.49
N GLY A 52 -3.26 -13.99 -2.54
CA GLY A 52 -2.13 -14.68 -1.94
C GLY A 52 -0.82 -14.60 -2.76
N ALA A 53 -0.87 -14.13 -4.01
CA ALA A 53 0.33 -13.96 -4.84
C ALA A 53 0.21 -12.76 -5.79
N PHE A 54 1.34 -12.13 -6.09
CA PHE A 54 1.45 -10.98 -6.95
C PHE A 54 2.65 -11.14 -7.88
N ASN A 55 2.39 -11.14 -9.19
CA ASN A 55 3.44 -11.08 -10.20
C ASN A 55 3.22 -9.83 -11.03
N PHE A 56 4.25 -9.01 -11.12
CA PHE A 56 4.17 -7.74 -11.81
C PHE A 56 5.47 -7.44 -12.51
N GLU A 57 5.35 -7.25 -13.81
CA GLU A 57 6.41 -6.74 -14.65
C GLU A 57 5.88 -5.47 -15.31
N TYR A 58 6.55 -4.36 -15.03
CA TYR A 58 6.31 -3.08 -15.67
C TYR A 58 7.64 -2.54 -16.13
N SER A 59 7.69 -2.16 -17.39
CA SER A 59 8.85 -1.57 -18.02
C SER A 59 8.35 -0.35 -18.76
N ASP A 60 8.91 0.81 -18.44
CA ASP A 60 8.67 2.05 -19.16
C ASP A 60 9.99 2.81 -19.27
N PRO A 61 10.91 2.38 -20.15
CA PRO A 61 12.23 2.98 -20.26
C PRO A 61 12.20 4.39 -20.85
N TYR A 62 11.05 4.84 -21.36
CA TYR A 62 10.93 6.11 -22.09
C TYR A 62 9.74 6.99 -21.67
N GLY A 63 8.93 6.59 -20.70
CA GLY A 63 7.80 7.38 -20.21
C GLY A 63 6.56 7.39 -21.10
N TYR A 64 6.42 6.36 -21.94
CA TYR A 64 5.36 6.29 -22.94
C TYR A 64 4.42 5.10 -22.73
N ASP A 65 4.81 4.14 -21.90
CA ASP A 65 4.03 2.94 -21.71
C ASP A 65 2.84 3.19 -20.77
N GLN A 66 1.74 2.49 -21.02
CA GLN A 66 0.57 2.59 -20.16
C GLN A 66 0.83 1.88 -18.83
N VAL A 67 0.62 2.60 -17.75
CA VAL A 67 0.81 2.06 -16.40
C VAL A 67 -0.26 1.01 -16.10
N PRO A 68 0.14 -0.25 -15.88
CA PRO A 68 -0.81 -1.31 -15.66
C PRO A 68 -1.54 -1.13 -14.32
N GLN A 69 -2.85 -1.38 -14.31
CA GLN A 69 -3.67 -1.36 -13.10
C GLN A 69 -3.70 -2.77 -12.51
N ASN A 70 -2.58 -3.20 -11.93
CA ASN A 70 -2.32 -4.62 -11.65
C ASN A 70 -2.26 -4.99 -10.16
N GLY A 71 -2.68 -4.10 -9.26
CA GLY A 71 -2.75 -4.40 -7.83
C GLY A 71 -1.74 -3.67 -6.96
N LEU A 72 -0.59 -3.27 -7.52
CA LEU A 72 0.33 -2.33 -6.87
C LEU A 72 -0.20 -0.91 -7.04
N LEU A 73 -0.50 -0.26 -5.92
CA LEU A 73 -1.04 1.10 -5.87
C LEU A 73 0.08 2.14 -5.77
N ASN A 74 0.97 1.96 -4.80
CA ASN A 74 2.09 2.86 -4.55
C ASN A 74 3.34 2.06 -4.15
N LEU A 75 4.49 2.64 -4.48
CA LEU A 75 5.79 2.18 -4.06
C LEU A 75 6.66 3.37 -3.72
N ARG A 76 7.40 3.24 -2.63
CA ARG A 76 8.31 4.26 -2.13
C ARG A 76 9.57 3.61 -1.61
N TYR A 77 10.72 4.01 -2.14
CA TYR A 77 12.04 3.52 -1.72
C TYR A 77 13.03 4.66 -1.55
N THR A 78 13.79 4.63 -0.45
CA THR A 78 14.85 5.60 -0.16
C THR A 78 16.07 4.94 0.48
N PHE A 79 17.19 5.64 0.42
CA PHE A 79 18.40 5.36 1.20
C PHE A 79 18.83 6.64 1.95
N PRO A 80 19.64 6.55 3.03
CA PRO A 80 20.14 7.73 3.72
C PRO A 80 21.13 8.51 2.84
N GLY A 81 20.85 9.78 2.58
CA GLY A 81 21.72 10.62 1.74
C GLY A 81 20.98 11.80 1.13
N VAL A 82 21.66 12.50 0.22
CA VAL A 82 21.04 13.47 -0.67
C VAL A 82 20.63 12.72 -1.92
N GLY A 83 19.33 12.69 -2.21
CA GLY A 83 18.86 12.06 -3.42
C GLY A 83 17.37 12.11 -3.66
N GLU A 84 16.98 11.77 -4.90
CA GLU A 84 15.60 11.57 -5.28
C GLU A 84 15.03 10.29 -4.64
N GLU A 85 13.76 10.35 -4.28
CA GLU A 85 13.03 9.18 -3.80
C GLU A 85 12.53 8.38 -5.00
N MET A 86 12.69 7.05 -4.95
CA MET A 86 12.04 6.20 -5.93
C MET A 86 10.55 6.12 -5.59
N LEU A 87 9.73 6.84 -6.36
CA LEU A 87 8.29 6.88 -6.20
C LEU A 87 7.60 6.29 -7.43
N TYR A 88 6.70 5.33 -7.21
CA TYR A 88 5.76 4.85 -8.20
C TYR A 88 4.34 4.97 -7.66
N ALA A 89 3.41 5.45 -8.49
CA ALA A 89 2.00 5.51 -8.18
C ALA A 89 1.16 5.17 -9.41
N SER A 90 0.36 4.09 -9.33
CA SER A 90 -0.38 3.57 -10.49
C SER A 90 -1.43 4.57 -11.03
N LYS A 91 -1.98 5.42 -10.15
CA LYS A 91 -2.94 6.47 -10.53
C LYS A 91 -2.28 7.75 -11.05
N SER A 92 -0.98 7.94 -10.78
CA SER A 92 -0.22 9.13 -11.20
C SER A 92 0.62 8.88 -12.45
N GLY A 93 0.41 7.74 -13.13
CA GLY A 93 1.14 7.43 -14.35
C GLY A 93 2.50 6.76 -14.13
N GLY A 94 2.70 6.07 -12.99
CA GLY A 94 3.88 5.23 -12.77
C GLY A 94 4.97 5.92 -11.97
N PHE A 95 6.22 5.82 -12.43
CA PHE A 95 7.37 6.44 -11.76
C PHE A 95 7.31 7.97 -11.85
N SER A 96 7.66 8.65 -10.76
CA SER A 96 7.75 10.13 -10.71
C SER A 96 8.75 10.70 -11.71
N THR A 97 9.80 9.94 -12.03
CA THR A 97 10.84 10.27 -13.00
C THR A 97 10.33 10.16 -14.45
N GLY A 98 9.15 9.56 -14.65
CA GLY A 98 8.62 9.23 -15.96
C GLY A 98 9.35 8.08 -16.64
N MET A 99 10.22 7.34 -15.95
CA MET A 99 10.84 6.15 -16.51
C MET A 99 11.17 5.12 -15.42
N GLY A 100 11.17 3.84 -15.77
CA GLY A 100 11.65 2.82 -14.85
C GLY A 100 11.18 1.41 -15.16
N TYR A 101 11.51 0.52 -14.26
CA TYR A 101 11.21 -0.90 -14.31
C TYR A 101 10.84 -1.41 -12.92
N VAL A 102 9.76 -2.18 -12.84
CA VAL A 102 9.35 -2.93 -11.65
C VAL A 102 9.24 -4.38 -12.08
N ASN A 103 9.94 -5.27 -11.37
CA ASN A 103 9.74 -6.70 -11.47
C ASN A 103 9.60 -7.29 -10.08
N MET A 104 8.41 -7.81 -9.80
CA MET A 104 8.07 -8.42 -8.52
C MET A 104 7.42 -9.76 -8.74
N ALA A 105 7.85 -10.74 -7.95
CA ALA A 105 7.16 -12.00 -7.78
C ALA A 105 7.04 -12.24 -6.28
N LEU A 106 5.87 -11.95 -5.70
CA LEU A 106 5.63 -11.89 -4.28
C LEU A 106 4.51 -12.86 -3.86
N ALA A 107 4.63 -13.41 -2.65
CA ALA A 107 3.58 -14.13 -1.96
C ALA A 107 3.23 -13.44 -0.64
N PHE A 108 1.93 -13.37 -0.35
CA PHE A 108 1.40 -12.76 0.86
C PHE A 108 1.21 -13.83 1.95
N GLY A 109 2.06 -13.78 2.99
CA GLY A 109 1.96 -14.66 4.14
C GLY A 109 0.75 -14.34 5.02
N ALA A 110 0.11 -15.39 5.56
CA ALA A 110 -1.02 -15.24 6.48
C ALA A 110 -0.63 -14.56 7.82
N ASP A 111 0.66 -14.57 8.14
CA ASP A 111 1.28 -13.88 9.27
C ASP A 111 1.62 -12.42 8.98
N GLY A 112 1.32 -11.95 7.77
CA GLY A 112 1.53 -10.57 7.34
C GLY A 112 2.93 -10.29 6.81
N TYR A 113 3.75 -11.29 6.53
CA TYR A 113 5.05 -11.13 5.89
C TYR A 113 4.97 -11.37 4.38
N LEU A 114 5.75 -10.64 3.61
CA LEU A 114 5.98 -10.97 2.20
C LEU A 114 7.13 -11.97 2.09
N THR A 115 7.11 -12.70 0.98
CA THR A 115 8.23 -13.51 0.47
C THR A 115 8.28 -13.35 -1.05
N GLY A 116 9.43 -13.57 -1.67
CA GLY A 116 9.58 -13.53 -3.12
C GLY A 116 10.82 -12.77 -3.58
N SER A 117 10.71 -12.10 -4.72
CA SER A 117 11.75 -11.26 -5.30
C SER A 117 11.21 -9.89 -5.70
N ILE A 118 12.06 -8.88 -5.58
CA ILE A 118 11.78 -7.49 -5.93
C ILE A 118 13.01 -6.94 -6.64
N TYR A 119 12.82 -6.49 -7.87
CA TYR A 119 13.75 -5.65 -8.59
C TYR A 119 13.06 -4.34 -8.99
N LEU A 120 13.64 -3.22 -8.58
CA LEU A 120 13.13 -1.88 -8.88
C LEU A 120 14.22 -1.06 -9.54
N ASN A 121 13.84 -0.25 -10.51
CA ASN A 121 14.73 0.72 -11.15
C ASN A 121 13.92 1.92 -11.61
N ASN A 122 14.30 3.16 -11.29
CA ASN A 122 13.61 4.38 -11.79
C ASN A 122 14.45 5.22 -12.76
N GLY A 123 15.52 4.64 -13.30
CA GLY A 123 16.51 5.31 -14.13
C GLY A 123 17.70 5.86 -13.34
N PHE A 124 17.52 6.18 -12.05
CA PHE A 124 18.57 6.76 -11.19
C PHE A 124 18.99 5.82 -10.06
N HIS A 125 18.05 5.06 -9.52
CA HIS A 125 18.27 4.13 -8.43
C HIS A 125 17.83 2.75 -8.86
N HIS A 126 18.48 1.72 -8.34
CA HIS A 126 17.95 0.38 -8.36
C HIS A 126 18.15 -0.35 -7.05
N ILE A 127 17.30 -1.34 -6.82
CA ILE A 127 17.45 -2.31 -5.74
C ILE A 127 16.96 -3.68 -6.22
N ASP A 128 17.75 -4.70 -5.91
CA ASP A 128 17.45 -6.11 -6.13
C ASP A 128 17.49 -6.83 -4.78
N MET A 129 16.41 -7.54 -4.47
CA MET A 129 16.32 -8.38 -3.28
C MET A 129 15.50 -9.64 -3.53
N PHE A 130 15.89 -10.71 -2.87
CA PHE A 130 15.11 -11.95 -2.81
C PHE A 130 14.99 -12.44 -1.36
N SER A 131 13.95 -13.21 -1.09
CA SER A 131 13.74 -13.80 0.22
C SER A 131 14.17 -15.27 0.29
N THR A 132 14.77 -15.66 1.42
CA THR A 132 14.82 -17.06 1.88
C THR A 132 13.91 -17.20 3.09
N GLY A 133 12.77 -17.89 2.94
CA GLY A 133 11.70 -17.80 3.92
C GLY A 133 11.15 -16.37 3.95
N GLN A 134 11.01 -15.77 5.13
CA GLN A 134 10.50 -14.39 5.31
C GLN A 134 11.58 -13.33 5.19
N THR A 135 12.85 -13.71 5.27
CA THR A 135 13.97 -12.78 5.27
C THR A 135 14.35 -12.44 3.84
N PHE A 136 14.17 -11.18 3.47
CA PHE A 136 14.73 -10.59 2.26
C PHE A 136 16.18 -10.21 2.48
N THR A 137 17.01 -10.44 1.46
CA THR A 137 18.40 -10.00 1.40
C THR A 137 18.56 -9.08 0.21
N VAL A 138 19.13 -7.90 0.43
CA VAL A 138 19.55 -6.99 -0.65
C VAL A 138 20.79 -7.57 -1.31
N ILE A 139 20.67 -7.84 -2.61
CA ILE A 139 21.74 -8.44 -3.43
C ILE A 139 22.50 -7.38 -4.18
N ASP A 140 21.81 -6.33 -4.59
CA ASP A 140 22.41 -5.17 -5.22
C ASP A 140 21.53 -3.95 -4.97
N ALA A 141 22.15 -2.82 -4.67
CA ALA A 141 21.47 -1.54 -4.55
C ALA A 141 22.42 -0.46 -5.05
N ASN A 142 21.97 0.39 -5.96
CA ASN A 142 22.82 1.44 -6.48
C ASN A 142 22.03 2.69 -6.83
N SER A 143 22.76 3.77 -7.02
CA SER A 143 22.24 5.07 -7.33
C SER A 143 23.24 5.87 -8.16
N ASP A 144 22.74 6.63 -9.13
CA ASP A 144 23.50 7.68 -9.81
C ASP A 144 23.83 8.88 -8.87
N GLU A 145 23.23 8.90 -7.68
CA GLU A 145 23.45 9.88 -6.63
C GLU A 145 24.33 9.33 -5.49
N GLN A 146 24.79 10.21 -4.60
CA GLN A 146 25.69 9.83 -3.51
C GLN A 146 24.98 8.98 -2.45
N MET A 147 25.39 7.71 -2.33
CA MET A 147 24.91 6.76 -1.32
C MET A 147 25.83 6.66 -0.08
N GLU A 148 26.67 7.66 0.19
CA GLU A 148 27.62 7.66 1.33
C GLU A 148 26.92 7.42 2.68
N GLY A 149 25.72 7.98 2.86
CA GLY A 149 24.92 7.79 4.08
C GLY A 149 24.39 6.35 4.23
N ALA A 150 24.28 5.60 3.14
CA ALA A 150 23.94 4.19 3.12
C ALA A 150 25.18 3.27 3.25
N GLY A 151 26.38 3.85 3.32
CA GLY A 151 27.67 3.15 3.33
C GLY A 151 28.09 2.59 1.97
N CYS A 152 27.33 2.91 0.91
CA CYS A 152 27.60 2.48 -0.45
C CYS A 152 28.21 3.64 -1.22
N THR A 153 29.50 3.57 -1.54
CA THR A 153 30.18 4.61 -2.32
C THR A 153 30.47 4.09 -3.71
N TRP A 154 30.83 4.98 -4.63
CA TRP A 154 31.36 4.62 -5.95
C TRP A 154 32.58 3.69 -5.88
N GLU A 155 33.30 3.68 -4.74
CA GLU A 155 34.46 2.83 -4.48
C GLU A 155 34.10 1.49 -3.80
N THR A 156 32.84 1.32 -3.38
CA THR A 156 32.31 0.09 -2.76
C THR A 156 31.36 -0.62 -3.74
N PRO A 157 31.88 -1.47 -4.65
CA PRO A 157 31.10 -1.99 -5.78
C PRO A 157 30.00 -3.00 -5.41
N SER A 158 29.93 -3.47 -4.16
CA SER A 158 28.93 -4.44 -3.71
C SER A 158 28.11 -3.87 -2.55
N CYS A 159 27.11 -3.05 -2.89
CA CYS A 159 26.14 -2.55 -1.93
C CYS A 159 25.07 -3.64 -1.69
N SER A 160 25.42 -4.59 -0.82
CA SER A 160 24.67 -5.83 -0.63
C SER A 160 24.86 -6.40 0.77
N GLY A 161 23.88 -7.17 1.26
CA GLY A 161 23.96 -7.89 2.53
C GLY A 161 22.92 -7.48 3.58
N ALA A 162 22.26 -6.34 3.41
CA ALA A 162 21.17 -5.89 4.25
C ALA A 162 20.04 -6.93 4.23
N ASN A 163 19.64 -7.38 5.43
CA ASN A 163 18.59 -8.35 5.64
C ASN A 163 17.42 -7.69 6.35
N GLY A 164 16.21 -8.11 6.01
CA GLY A 164 15.02 -7.54 6.60
C GLY A 164 13.77 -8.36 6.34
N TYR A 165 12.71 -7.98 7.04
CA TYR A 165 11.36 -8.43 6.75
C TYR A 165 10.63 -7.35 5.98
N ILE A 166 9.75 -7.75 5.06
CA ILE A 166 8.74 -6.84 4.52
C ILE A 166 7.41 -7.25 5.12
N ARG A 167 6.87 -6.40 6.02
CA ARG A 167 5.77 -6.77 6.91
C ARG A 167 4.61 -5.80 6.77
N ARG A 168 3.39 -6.36 6.77
CA ARG A 168 2.13 -5.61 6.77
C ARG A 168 2.08 -4.66 7.97
N VAL A 169 1.82 -3.39 7.69
CA VAL A 169 1.57 -2.39 8.72
C VAL A 169 0.12 -2.53 9.16
N SER A 170 -0.10 -2.78 10.45
CA SER A 170 -1.46 -2.83 10.98
C SER A 170 -2.01 -1.41 11.06
N THR A 171 -2.96 -1.06 10.18
CA THR A 171 -3.67 0.24 10.20
C THR A 171 -4.59 0.41 11.42
N THR A 172 -4.59 -0.53 12.35
CA THR A 172 -5.38 -0.49 13.59
C THR A 172 -4.93 0.58 14.61
N ALA A 173 -3.84 1.31 14.33
CA ALA A 173 -3.36 2.39 15.21
C ALA A 173 -4.05 3.76 14.98
N GLN A 174 -4.92 3.92 13.96
CA GLN A 174 -5.64 5.20 13.73
C GLN A 174 -7.08 5.05 13.21
N ILE A 175 -7.81 4.05 13.68
CA ILE A 175 -9.26 4.20 13.81
C ILE A 175 -9.55 4.22 15.30
N ALA A 176 -9.39 5.40 15.92
CA ALA A 176 -10.28 5.71 17.03
C ALA A 176 -11.68 5.39 16.50
N GLN A 177 -12.35 4.41 17.11
CA GLN A 177 -13.73 4.07 16.78
C GLN A 177 -14.56 5.35 16.86
N ILE A 178 -14.70 6.06 15.75
CA ILE A 178 -15.76 7.03 15.57
C ILE A 178 -17.00 6.14 15.52
N PRO A 179 -17.88 6.21 16.52
CA PRO A 179 -19.11 5.41 16.47
C PRO A 179 -19.81 5.77 15.17
N GLU A 180 -20.17 4.76 14.38
CA GLU A 180 -20.87 5.03 13.13
C GLU A 180 -22.09 5.92 13.40
N PRO A 181 -22.38 6.92 12.54
CA PRO A 181 -23.52 7.81 12.71
C PRO A 181 -24.87 7.07 12.75
N GLY A 182 -24.91 5.80 12.37
CA GLY A 182 -26.06 4.91 12.52
C GLY A 182 -26.52 4.74 13.98
N SER A 183 -25.61 4.71 14.95
CA SER A 183 -25.97 4.51 16.36
C SER A 183 -26.67 5.73 16.97
N LEU A 184 -26.26 6.94 16.57
CA LEU A 184 -26.93 8.19 16.97
C LEU A 184 -28.23 8.42 16.20
N ALA A 185 -28.30 8.01 14.92
CA ALA A 185 -29.52 8.09 14.13
C ALA A 185 -30.61 7.14 14.65
N LEU A 186 -30.25 5.92 15.10
CA LEU A 186 -31.17 4.97 15.71
C LEU A 186 -31.65 5.41 17.10
N LEU A 187 -30.78 6.00 17.92
CA LEU A 187 -31.16 6.63 19.19
C LEU A 187 -32.08 7.84 18.98
N GLY A 188 -31.80 8.68 17.98
CA GLY A 188 -32.62 9.84 17.62
C GLY A 188 -33.99 9.46 17.04
N ALA A 189 -34.05 8.44 16.17
CA ALA A 189 -35.29 7.93 15.62
C ALA A 189 -36.16 7.21 16.68
N GLY A 190 -35.53 6.49 17.61
CA GLY A 190 -36.22 5.85 18.73
C GLY A 190 -36.86 6.84 19.70
N LEU A 191 -36.18 7.95 20.01
CA LEU A 191 -36.71 9.01 20.87
C LEU A 191 -37.88 9.79 20.24
N LEU A 192 -37.82 10.06 18.93
CA LEU A 192 -38.91 10.72 18.20
C LEU A 192 -40.15 9.83 18.05
N ALA A 193 -39.97 8.51 17.88
CA ALA A 193 -41.07 7.55 17.86
C ALA A 193 -41.79 7.44 19.23
N CYS A 194 -41.04 7.47 20.33
CA CYS A 194 -41.60 7.46 21.69
C CYS A 194 -42.33 8.76 22.06
N LEU A 195 -41.89 9.91 21.56
CA LEU A 195 -42.57 11.20 21.77
C LEU A 195 -43.83 11.35 20.88
N GLY A 196 -43.81 10.81 19.66
CA GLY A 196 -44.96 10.81 18.75
C GLY A 196 -46.12 9.91 19.22
N LEU A 197 -45.83 8.85 19.98
CA LEU A 197 -46.84 7.95 20.56
C LEU A 197 -47.51 8.50 21.83
N ARG A 198 -46.93 9.52 22.48
CA ARG A 198 -47.52 10.16 23.68
C ARG A 198 -48.56 11.25 23.37
N GLY A 199 -48.66 11.70 22.12
CA GLY A 199 -49.59 12.76 21.69
C GLY A 199 -50.96 12.28 21.18
N ARG A 200 -51.25 10.98 21.19
CA ARG A 200 -52.50 10.42 20.65
C ARG A 200 -53.43 9.75 21.67
N SER A 201 -53.15 9.90 22.96
CA SER A 201 -53.99 9.36 24.02
C SER A 201 -54.33 10.44 25.06
N VAL A 202 -55.15 11.41 24.64
CA VAL A 202 -56.10 12.12 25.52
C VAL A 202 -57.36 12.36 24.67
N SER A 203 -58.39 11.56 24.93
CA SER A 203 -59.80 11.91 24.68
C SER A 203 -60.34 12.68 25.87
#